data_AF-W9CNY7-F1
#
_entry.id   AF-W9CNY7-F1
#
_cell.length_a   1.000
_cell.length_b   1.000
_cell.length_c   1.000
_cell.angle_alpha   90.00
_cell.angle_beta   90.00
_cell.angle_gamma   90.00
#
_symmetry.space_group_name_H-M   'P 1'
#
loop_
_entity.id
_entity.type
_entity.pdbx_description
1 polymer ?
#
loop_
_entity_poly.entity_id
_entity_poly.type
_entity_poly.pdbx_seq_one_letter_code
_entity_poly.pdbx_strand_id
1 'polypeptide(L)'
;MACSGEWDRRWELCIYGGGEGIDQAADPKIKTLDYGVFHLYLDSWGYNYTWGNEWIEQHDKIGKKFGRPIILEEYGTPFPYHHSETEGPWQATALKSGIAADQIWQFGPNGTSVKAEAFGDVNTIYYKTPEYDVLGTGHANAMLRKRV
;
A
#
# COMPACT_ATOMS: atom_id res chain seq x y z
N MET A 1 -9.17 13.81 -1.50
CA MET A 1 -10.65 13.85 -1.68
C MET A 1 -11.24 13.30 -0.38
N ALA A 2 -11.47 14.16 0.61
CA ALA A 2 -11.82 13.70 1.96
C ALA A 2 -13.32 13.42 2.09
N CYS A 3 -13.68 12.19 2.44
CA CYS A 3 -15.04 11.83 2.84
C CYS A 3 -15.25 12.24 4.30
N SER A 4 -15.75 13.46 4.54
CA SER A 4 -16.11 13.90 5.91
C SER A 4 -17.50 13.40 6.30
N GLY A 5 -17.61 12.65 7.39
CA GLY A 5 -18.87 12.34 8.06
C GLY A 5 -18.62 11.74 9.45
N GLU A 6 -19.32 12.23 10.47
CA GLU A 6 -19.07 11.86 11.87
C GLU A 6 -19.29 10.37 12.18
N TRP A 7 -18.41 9.90 13.08
CA TRP A 7 -18.44 8.71 13.93
C TRP A 7 -19.78 7.97 13.98
N ASP A 8 -19.87 6.84 13.26
CA ASP A 8 -20.13 5.50 13.84
C ASP A 8 -20.59 4.51 12.76
N ARG A 9 -21.36 4.90 11.72
CA ARG A 9 -22.10 3.87 10.92
C ARG A 9 -22.27 4.08 9.41
N ARG A 10 -21.48 4.95 8.76
CA ARG A 10 -21.54 5.15 7.28
C ARG A 10 -20.23 4.89 6.53
N TRP A 11 -19.22 4.37 7.23
CA TRP A 11 -17.83 4.25 6.77
C TRP A 11 -17.57 3.14 5.73
N GLU A 12 -18.54 2.26 5.49
CA GLU A 12 -18.39 1.18 4.52
C GLU A 12 -18.62 1.64 3.07
N LEU A 13 -19.37 2.72 2.80
CA LEU A 13 -19.96 2.95 1.48
C LEU A 13 -18.99 3.21 0.29
N CYS A 14 -17.90 3.96 0.46
CA CYS A 14 -17.00 4.28 -0.66
C CYS A 14 -15.88 3.25 -0.83
N ILE A 15 -15.17 2.94 0.26
CA ILE A 15 -14.00 2.06 0.24
C ILE A 15 -14.39 0.57 0.24
N TYR A 16 -15.50 0.19 0.90
CA TYR A 16 -15.97 -1.20 1.00
C TYR A 16 -17.29 -1.48 0.27
N GLY A 17 -18.08 -0.43 0.00
CA GLY A 17 -19.47 -0.52 -0.44
C GLY A 17 -19.65 -0.23 -1.92
N GLY A 18 -18.55 -0.07 -2.65
CA GLY A 18 -18.55 0.11 -4.10
C GLY A 18 -19.08 1.46 -4.58
N GLY A 19 -19.05 2.51 -3.74
CA GLY A 19 -19.39 3.87 -4.16
C GLY A 19 -18.56 4.38 -5.34
N GLU A 20 -17.33 3.87 -5.48
CA GLU A 20 -16.43 4.13 -6.62
C GLU A 20 -16.62 3.14 -7.80
N GLY A 21 -17.64 2.29 -7.74
CA GLY A 21 -17.96 1.30 -8.79
C GLY A 21 -17.12 0.01 -8.74
N ILE A 22 -16.37 -0.22 -7.67
CA ILE A 22 -15.51 -1.41 -7.50
C ILE A 22 -16.05 -2.32 -6.39
N ASP A 23 -16.13 -3.63 -6.66
CA ASP A 23 -16.40 -4.68 -5.67
C ASP A 23 -15.22 -5.67 -5.64
N GLN A 24 -14.31 -5.43 -4.70
CA GLN A 24 -13.10 -6.25 -4.53
C GLN A 24 -13.40 -7.71 -4.13
N ALA A 25 -14.61 -8.03 -3.65
CA ALA A 25 -15.01 -9.41 -3.37
C ALA A 25 -15.62 -10.11 -4.59
N ALA A 26 -15.96 -9.37 -5.64
CA ALA A 26 -16.37 -9.89 -6.94
C ALA A 26 -15.18 -10.15 -7.86
N ASP A 27 -14.16 -9.29 -7.85
CA ASP A 27 -13.01 -9.39 -8.76
C ASP A 27 -12.29 -10.75 -8.75
N PRO A 28 -12.00 -11.37 -7.59
CA PRO A 28 -11.33 -12.68 -7.53
C PRO A 28 -12.11 -13.83 -8.20
N LYS A 29 -13.42 -13.64 -8.46
CA LYS A 29 -14.28 -14.62 -9.14
C LYS A 29 -14.13 -14.57 -10.67
N ILE A 30 -13.54 -13.51 -11.21
CA ILE A 30 -13.27 -13.38 -12.64
C ILE A 30 -12.14 -14.37 -12.99
N LYS A 31 -12.45 -15.37 -13.82
CA LYS A 31 -11.53 -16.48 -14.10
C LYS A 31 -10.27 -16.07 -14.86
N THR A 32 -10.31 -14.94 -15.56
CA THR A 32 -9.20 -14.40 -16.35
C THR A 32 -8.36 -13.36 -15.59
N LEU A 33 -8.65 -13.12 -14.30
CA LEU A 33 -7.79 -12.35 -13.41
C LEU A 33 -7.06 -13.32 -12.49
N ASP A 34 -5.73 -13.23 -12.48
CA ASP A 34 -4.88 -14.18 -11.77
C ASP A 34 -4.59 -13.77 -10.33
N TYR A 35 -4.55 -12.46 -10.06
CA TYR A 35 -4.33 -11.85 -8.75
C TYR A 35 -5.15 -10.56 -8.62
N GLY A 36 -5.35 -10.13 -7.37
CA GLY A 36 -5.97 -8.83 -7.05
C GLY A 36 -4.92 -7.79 -6.68
N VAL A 37 -5.28 -6.52 -6.82
CA VAL A 37 -4.46 -5.38 -6.43
C VAL A 37 -5.24 -4.43 -5.55
N PHE A 38 -4.54 -3.67 -4.72
CA PHE A 38 -5.10 -2.56 -3.98
C PHE A 38 -4.03 -1.52 -3.68
N HIS A 39 -4.47 -0.28 -3.48
CA HIS A 39 -3.60 0.85 -3.13
C HIS A 39 -3.86 1.32 -1.69
N LEU A 40 -3.00 2.19 -1.15
CA LEU A 40 -3.13 2.72 0.21
C LEU A 40 -2.63 4.18 0.31
N TYR A 41 -3.55 5.14 0.35
CA TYR A 41 -3.26 6.58 0.45
C TYR A 41 -4.18 7.29 1.46
N LEU A 42 -3.92 7.08 2.74
CA LEU A 42 -4.84 7.47 3.82
C LEU A 42 -5.03 8.98 3.96
N ASP A 43 -4.03 9.78 3.64
CA ASP A 43 -4.15 11.25 3.57
C ASP A 43 -5.23 11.68 2.57
N SER A 44 -5.19 11.08 1.37
CA SER A 44 -6.13 11.39 0.30
C SER A 44 -7.56 10.98 0.63
N TRP A 45 -7.73 9.96 1.48
CA TRP A 45 -9.01 9.38 1.87
C TRP A 45 -9.57 9.96 3.18
N GLY A 46 -8.76 10.69 3.96
CA GLY A 46 -9.14 11.25 5.26
C GLY A 46 -9.09 10.26 6.43
N TYR A 47 -8.23 9.25 6.35
CA TYR A 47 -8.08 8.21 7.38
C TYR A 47 -6.76 8.36 8.17
N ASN A 48 -6.72 7.84 9.40
CA ASN A 48 -5.50 7.80 10.20
C ASN A 48 -4.55 6.72 9.67
N TYR A 49 -3.26 7.03 9.54
CA TYR A 49 -2.22 6.11 9.06
C TYR A 49 -2.18 4.74 9.76
N THR A 50 -2.53 4.67 11.05
CA THR A 50 -2.56 3.39 11.79
C THR A 50 -3.58 2.41 11.24
N TRP A 51 -4.64 2.91 10.61
CA TRP A 51 -5.69 2.11 9.97
C TRP A 51 -5.20 1.36 8.73
N GLY A 52 -4.07 1.75 8.13
CA GLY A 52 -3.52 1.08 6.94
C GLY A 52 -3.21 -0.40 7.16
N ASN A 53 -2.89 -0.80 8.39
CA ASN A 53 -2.69 -2.20 8.74
C ASN A 53 -3.98 -3.01 8.62
N GLU A 54 -5.10 -2.48 9.11
CA GLU A 54 -6.41 -3.12 8.99
C GLU A 54 -6.81 -3.29 7.53
N TRP A 55 -6.57 -2.26 6.71
CA TRP A 55 -6.81 -2.32 5.26
C TRP A 55 -6.04 -3.46 4.59
N ILE A 56 -4.75 -3.61 4.90
CA ILE A 56 -3.90 -4.70 4.39
C ILE A 56 -4.40 -6.07 4.84
N GLU A 57 -4.73 -6.22 6.12
CA GLU A 57 -5.23 -7.49 6.67
C GLU A 57 -6.57 -7.92 6.07
N GLN A 58 -7.43 -6.97 5.72
CA GLN A 58 -8.71 -7.27 5.08
C GLN A 58 -8.53 -7.72 3.62
N HIS A 59 -7.58 -7.13 2.88
CA HIS A 59 -7.23 -7.59 1.54
C HIS A 59 -6.63 -8.99 1.56
N ASP A 60 -5.79 -9.29 2.54
CA ASP A 60 -5.28 -10.65 2.77
C ASP A 60 -6.43 -11.65 3.02
N LYS A 61 -7.44 -11.28 3.83
CA LYS A 61 -8.63 -12.14 4.05
C LYS A 61 -9.38 -12.42 2.75
N ILE A 62 -9.49 -11.45 1.84
CA ILE A 62 -10.09 -11.66 0.50
C ILE A 62 -9.26 -12.65 -0.32
N GLY A 63 -7.94 -12.44 -0.40
CA GLY A 63 -7.01 -13.34 -1.11
C GLY A 63 -7.11 -14.78 -0.61
N LYS A 64 -7.06 -14.96 0.71
CA LYS A 64 -7.23 -16.27 1.36
C LYS A 64 -8.57 -16.92 1.07
N LYS A 65 -9.66 -16.17 1.11
CA LYS A 65 -11.03 -16.68 0.85
C LYS A 65 -11.16 -17.26 -0.56
N PHE A 66 -10.50 -16.66 -1.55
CA PHE A 66 -10.62 -17.07 -2.95
C PHE A 66 -9.40 -17.83 -3.48
N GLY A 67 -8.37 -18.04 -2.66
CA GLY A 67 -7.13 -18.71 -3.08
C GLY A 67 -6.38 -17.92 -4.17
N ARG A 68 -6.44 -16.59 -4.12
CA ARG A 68 -5.81 -15.69 -5.09
C ARG A 68 -4.70 -14.87 -4.43
N PRO A 69 -3.54 -14.69 -5.07
CA PRO A 69 -2.56 -13.70 -4.64
C PRO A 69 -3.17 -12.30 -4.64
N ILE A 70 -2.77 -11.48 -3.66
CA ILE A 70 -3.14 -10.06 -3.59
C ILE A 70 -1.85 -9.24 -3.46
N ILE A 71 -1.77 -8.15 -4.21
CA ILE A 71 -0.62 -7.25 -4.24
C ILE A 71 -1.03 -5.88 -3.69
N LEU A 72 -0.27 -5.36 -2.73
CA LEU A 72 -0.34 -3.96 -2.34
C LEU A 72 0.46 -3.15 -3.37
N GLU A 73 -0.18 -2.78 -4.47
CA GLU A 73 0.50 -2.31 -5.69
C GLU A 73 0.98 -0.85 -5.58
N GLU A 74 0.38 -0.06 -4.70
CA GLU A 74 0.86 1.28 -4.37
C GLU A 74 0.55 1.64 -2.92
N TYR A 75 1.51 2.29 -2.26
CA TYR A 75 1.29 2.96 -0.98
C TYR A 75 2.28 4.09 -0.80
N GLY A 76 1.84 5.14 -0.13
CA GLY A 76 2.66 6.31 0.13
C GLY A 76 2.06 7.24 1.18
N THR A 77 2.92 8.01 1.81
CA THR A 77 2.53 9.10 2.70
C THR A 77 3.19 10.41 2.30
N PRO A 78 2.52 11.57 2.43
CA PRO A 78 3.08 12.85 2.00
C PRO A 78 4.06 13.43 3.03
N PHE A 79 5.02 12.62 3.49
CA PHE A 79 6.04 12.96 4.47
C PHE A 79 7.45 12.77 3.89
N PRO A 80 7.90 13.65 2.98
CA PRO A 80 9.22 13.53 2.37
C PRO A 80 10.31 13.32 3.43
N TYR A 81 11.11 12.26 3.24
CA TYR A 81 12.21 11.84 4.13
C TYR A 81 11.79 11.28 5.52
N HIS A 82 10.48 11.10 5.77
CA HIS A 82 9.91 10.64 7.04
C HIS A 82 8.80 9.58 6.86
N HIS A 83 8.75 8.89 5.72
CA HIS A 83 7.81 7.82 5.39
C HIS A 83 7.97 6.60 6.30
N SER A 84 9.17 6.37 6.84
CA SER A 84 9.46 5.18 7.66
C SER A 84 8.55 5.02 8.88
N GLU A 85 8.05 6.12 9.45
CA GLU A 85 7.17 6.09 10.63
C GLU A 85 5.77 5.56 10.31
N THR A 86 5.29 5.74 9.08
CA THR A 86 3.96 5.36 8.61
C THR A 86 3.98 4.09 7.76
N GLU A 87 4.92 3.99 6.82
CA GLU A 87 5.00 2.91 5.84
C GLU A 87 5.72 1.67 6.39
N GLY A 88 6.67 1.83 7.32
CA GLY A 88 7.34 0.71 7.98
C GLY A 88 6.38 -0.26 8.68
N PRO A 89 5.41 0.23 9.47
CA PRO A 89 4.34 -0.61 10.02
C PRO A 89 3.54 -1.37 8.95
N TRP A 90 3.22 -0.74 7.82
CA TRP A 90 2.47 -1.37 6.73
C TRP A 90 3.27 -2.50 6.06
N GLN A 91 4.56 -2.26 5.80
CA GLN A 91 5.50 -3.29 5.31
C GLN A 91 5.62 -4.46 6.30
N ALA A 92 5.67 -4.18 7.60
CA ALA A 92 5.70 -5.22 8.63
C ALA A 92 4.41 -6.05 8.67
N THR A 93 3.26 -5.42 8.40
CA THR A 93 1.97 -6.12 8.27
C THR A 93 1.93 -6.95 6.99
N ALA A 94 2.40 -6.42 5.86
CA ALA A 94 2.53 -7.16 4.61
C ALA A 94 3.44 -8.39 4.78
N LEU A 95 4.56 -8.29 5.50
CA LEU A 95 5.45 -9.43 5.80
C LEU A 95 4.79 -10.55 6.59
N LYS A 96 3.88 -10.21 7.51
CA LYS A 96 3.20 -11.17 8.39
C LYS A 96 1.90 -11.73 7.81
N SER A 97 1.37 -11.14 6.76
CA SER A 97 0.11 -11.52 6.11
C SER A 97 0.35 -12.45 4.90
N GLY A 98 -0.72 -12.88 4.24
CA GLY A 98 -0.66 -13.59 2.94
C GLY A 98 -0.54 -12.68 1.71
N ILE A 99 -0.30 -11.38 1.88
CA ILE A 99 -0.02 -10.46 0.75
C ILE A 99 1.18 -10.97 -0.05
N ALA A 100 1.03 -11.12 -1.36
CA ALA A 100 2.02 -11.77 -2.21
C ALA A 100 3.23 -10.86 -2.51
N ALA A 101 2.97 -9.58 -2.70
CA ALA A 101 3.97 -8.55 -2.95
C ALA A 101 3.42 -7.18 -2.54
N ASP A 102 4.34 -6.23 -2.34
CA ASP A 102 4.01 -4.83 -2.11
C ASP A 102 5.01 -3.91 -2.82
N GLN A 103 4.54 -2.75 -3.26
CA GLN A 103 5.30 -1.80 -4.07
C GLN A 103 5.11 -0.37 -3.54
N ILE A 104 6.19 0.25 -3.07
CA ILE A 104 6.19 1.67 -2.66
C ILE A 104 5.84 2.57 -3.83
N TRP A 105 5.02 3.59 -3.58
CA TRP A 105 4.86 4.73 -4.49
C TRP A 105 5.65 5.92 -3.93
N GLN A 106 6.75 6.35 -4.54
CA GLN A 106 7.38 5.76 -5.72
C GLN A 106 8.90 5.74 -5.61
N PHE A 107 9.52 4.91 -6.44
CA PHE A 107 10.98 4.88 -6.57
C PHE A 107 11.51 6.20 -7.10
N GLY A 108 12.40 6.84 -6.34
CA GLY A 108 13.13 8.03 -6.78
C GLY A 108 14.55 7.71 -7.22
N PRO A 109 14.96 7.92 -8.48
CA PRO A 109 16.36 7.79 -8.85
C PRO A 109 17.21 8.88 -8.18
N ASN A 110 18.39 8.52 -7.71
CA ASN A 110 19.34 9.44 -7.06
C ASN A 110 20.78 9.16 -7.52
N GLY A 111 21.61 10.20 -7.54
CA GLY A 111 22.98 10.13 -8.04
C GLY A 111 23.08 10.04 -9.57
N THR A 112 22.06 10.53 -10.28
CA THR A 112 22.08 10.68 -11.75
C THR A 112 22.58 12.07 -12.15
N SER A 113 22.67 12.36 -13.45
CA SER A 113 22.98 13.72 -13.95
C SER A 113 21.82 14.71 -13.78
N VAL A 114 20.61 14.22 -13.47
CA VAL A 114 19.42 15.02 -13.20
C VAL A 114 19.15 15.03 -11.70
N LYS A 115 18.72 16.18 -11.18
CA LYS A 115 18.35 16.33 -9.77
C LYS A 115 17.25 15.34 -9.39
N ALA A 116 17.40 14.68 -8.25
CA ALA A 116 16.50 13.62 -7.79
C ALA A 116 15.05 14.14 -7.72
N GLU A 117 14.86 15.35 -7.22
CA GLU A 117 13.57 16.00 -7.02
C GLU A 117 12.79 16.25 -8.33
N ALA A 118 13.44 16.15 -9.49
CA ALA A 118 12.77 16.29 -10.78
C ALA A 118 11.96 15.04 -11.18
N PHE A 119 12.15 13.91 -10.49
CA PHE A 119 11.51 12.63 -10.83
C PHE A 119 10.37 12.25 -9.90
N GLY A 120 10.12 13.02 -8.84
CA GLY A 120 9.27 12.58 -7.74
C GLY A 120 8.15 13.54 -7.37
N ASP A 121 7.26 13.02 -6.54
CA ASP A 121 6.25 13.73 -5.77
C ASP A 121 6.58 13.64 -4.26
N VAL A 122 5.63 14.04 -3.42
CA VAL A 122 5.77 14.03 -1.96
C VAL A 122 5.91 12.64 -1.33
N ASN A 123 5.61 11.57 -2.06
CA ASN A 123 5.71 10.18 -1.57
C ASN A 123 7.01 9.51 -2.02
N THR A 124 7.86 10.20 -2.78
CA THR A 124 9.00 9.58 -3.43
C THR A 124 10.09 9.19 -2.44
N ILE A 125 10.53 7.94 -2.49
CA ILE A 125 11.64 7.41 -1.69
C ILE A 125 12.86 7.26 -2.59
N TYR A 126 13.87 8.11 -2.37
CA TYR A 126 15.04 8.21 -3.24
C TYR A 126 16.09 7.13 -2.96
N TYR A 127 16.62 6.52 -4.03
CA TYR A 127 17.71 5.55 -3.97
C TYR A 127 18.93 6.08 -3.19
N LYS A 128 19.70 5.19 -2.55
CA LYS A 128 20.89 5.54 -1.74
C LYS A 128 20.63 6.58 -0.64
N THR A 129 19.43 6.56 -0.06
CA THR A 129 19.10 7.32 1.16
C THR A 129 18.87 6.37 2.33
N PRO A 130 19.02 6.82 3.59
CA PRO A 130 18.74 5.99 4.76
C PRO A 130 17.32 5.42 4.76
N GLU A 131 16.35 6.18 4.24
CA GLU A 131 14.97 5.73 4.11
C GLU A 131 14.82 4.59 3.09
N TYR A 132 15.48 4.69 1.94
CA TYR A 132 15.48 3.60 0.94
C TYR A 132 16.22 2.35 1.42
N ASP A 133 17.23 2.49 2.28
CA ASP A 133 17.89 1.34 2.89
C ASP A 133 16.92 0.54 3.77
N VAL A 134 15.97 1.22 4.43
CA VAL A 134 14.94 0.59 5.27
C VAL A 134 13.76 0.12 4.42
N LEU A 135 13.04 1.04 3.79
CA LEU A 135 11.77 0.79 3.09
C LEU A 135 11.94 0.16 1.70
N GLY A 136 13.09 0.37 1.06
CA GLY A 136 13.40 -0.23 -0.24
C GLY A 136 14.16 -1.55 -0.08
N THR A 137 15.49 -1.45 0.03
CA THR A 137 16.40 -2.60 -0.01
C THR A 137 16.20 -3.53 1.20
N GLY A 138 16.04 -2.98 2.39
CA GLY A 138 15.84 -3.73 3.63
C GLY A 138 14.57 -4.58 3.59
N HIS A 139 13.44 -3.95 3.25
CA HIS A 139 12.16 -4.62 3.11
C HIS A 139 12.12 -5.62 1.95
N ALA A 140 12.66 -5.28 0.77
CA ALA A 140 12.74 -6.22 -0.36
C ALA A 140 13.51 -7.50 0.02
N ASN A 141 14.61 -7.36 0.77
CA ASN A 141 15.34 -8.51 1.31
C ASN A 141 14.52 -9.33 2.32
N ALA A 142 13.66 -8.68 3.13
CA ALA A 142 12.76 -9.37 4.04
C ALA A 142 11.67 -10.14 3.27
N MET A 143 11.08 -9.53 2.24
CA MET A 143 10.10 -10.18 1.36
C MET A 143 10.69 -11.37 0.61
N LEU A 144 11.96 -11.31 0.17
CA LEU A 144 12.65 -12.47 -0.43
C LEU A 144 12.73 -13.69 0.51
N ARG A 145 12.77 -13.47 1.83
CA ARG A 145 12.79 -14.53 2.84
C ARG A 145 11.39 -14.96 3.28
N LYS A 146 10.36 -14.21 2.90
CA LYS A 146 8.97 -14.50 3.25
C LYS A 146 8.56 -15.82 2.60
N ARG A 147 7.90 -16.66 3.40
CA ARG A 147 7.22 -17.85 2.90
C ARG A 147 5.73 -17.54 2.88
N VAL A 148 5.13 -17.65 1.71
CA VAL A 148 3.68 -17.55 1.48
C VAL A 148 3.06 -18.94 1.43
#